data_AF-A0A2T4XD26-F1
#
_entry.id   AF-A0A2T4XD26-F1
#
_cell.length_a   1.000
_cell.length_b   1.000
_cell.length_c   1.000
_cell.angle_alpha   90.00
_cell.angle_beta   90.00
_cell.angle_gamma   90.00
#
_symmetry.space_group_name_H-M   'P 1'
#
loop_
_entity.id
_entity.type
_entity.pdbx_description
1 polymer ?
#
loop_
_entity_poly.entity_id
_entity_poly.type
_entity_poly.pdbx_seq_one_letter_code
_entity_poly.pdbx_strand_id
1 'polypeptide(L)'
;MEIQLKQMLMSTVDKRAALHHLIDEANEAFIEAAFLIFTAAQTEKPYGYEVDGTPIYASKLGAELDKEITAAENGNYITAQELDEISKG
;
A
#
# COMPACT_ATOMS: atom_id res chain seq x y z
N MET A 1 -1.30 18.62 17.07
CA MET A 1 -1.01 17.45 17.90
C MET A 1 -2.27 16.90 18.60
N GLU A 2 -3.12 17.75 19.20
CA GLU A 2 -4.37 17.29 19.85
C GLU A 2 -5.37 16.58 18.92
N ILE A 3 -5.48 17.02 17.65
CA ILE A 3 -6.42 16.43 16.68
C ILE A 3 -6.06 14.97 16.36
N GLN A 4 -4.77 14.67 16.17
CA GLN A 4 -4.30 13.31 15.93
C GLN A 4 -4.54 12.40 17.15
N LEU A 5 -4.35 12.92 18.37
CA LEU A 5 -4.58 12.15 19.60
C LEU A 5 -6.07 11.77 19.77
N LYS A 6 -6.97 12.72 19.46
CA LYS A 6 -8.43 12.46 19.45
C LYS A 6 -8.81 11.40 18.41
N GLN A 7 -8.26 11.47 17.21
CA GLN A 7 -8.52 10.49 16.14
C GLN A 7 -8.03 9.07 16.49
N MET A 8 -6.92 8.97 17.24
CA MET A 8 -6.40 7.68 17.74
C MET A 8 -7.26 7.08 18.85
N LEU A 9 -7.93 7.90 19.66
CA LEU A 9 -8.78 7.47 20.79
C LEU A 9 -10.23 7.17 20.42
N MET A 10 -10.70 7.59 19.24
CA MET A 10 -12.07 7.30 18.80
C MET A 10 -12.30 5.81 18.59
N SER A 11 -13.43 5.31 19.09
CA SER A 11 -13.85 3.93 18.82
C SER A 11 -14.23 3.77 17.35
N THR A 12 -14.25 2.51 16.87
CA THR A 12 -14.71 2.20 15.51
C THR A 12 -16.16 2.66 15.27
N VAL A 13 -16.99 2.67 16.32
CA VAL A 13 -18.38 3.15 16.24
C VAL A 13 -18.40 4.66 16.01
N ASP A 14 -17.61 5.43 16.75
CA ASP A 14 -17.54 6.88 16.61
C ASP A 14 -16.99 7.29 15.24
N LYS A 15 -15.99 6.54 14.73
CA LYS A 15 -15.43 6.76 13.40
C LYS A 15 -16.47 6.52 12.30
N ARG A 16 -17.33 5.51 12.45
CA ARG A 16 -18.42 5.23 11.50
C ARG A 16 -19.47 6.34 11.52
N ALA A 17 -19.86 6.81 12.70
CA ALA A 17 -20.81 7.92 12.83
C ALA A 17 -20.27 9.20 12.19
N ALA A 18 -19.01 9.54 12.46
CA ALA A 18 -18.36 10.70 11.85
C ALA A 18 -18.26 10.58 10.32
N LEU A 19 -17.96 9.38 9.80
CA LEU A 19 -17.90 9.15 8.36
C LEU A 19 -19.26 9.35 7.68
N HIS A 20 -20.36 8.90 8.29
CA HIS A 20 -21.71 9.14 7.75
C HIS A 20 -22.00 10.63 7.61
N HIS A 21 -21.69 11.43 8.64
CA HIS A 21 -21.85 12.89 8.56
C HIS A 21 -20.99 13.52 7.46
N LEU A 22 -19.74 13.09 7.30
CA LEU A 22 -18.87 13.58 6.24
C LEU A 22 -19.41 13.26 4.84
N ILE A 23 -20.04 12.09 4.66
CA ILE A 23 -20.67 11.72 3.40
C ILE A 23 -21.88 12.60 3.09
N ASP A 24 -22.70 12.89 4.09
CA ASP A 24 -23.90 13.72 3.92
C ASP A 24 -23.58 15.17 3.52
N GLU A 25 -22.42 15.68 3.95
CA GLU A 25 -21.95 17.05 3.67
C GLU A 25 -21.01 17.13 2.45
N ALA A 26 -20.56 16.00 1.92
CA ALA A 26 -19.59 15.96 0.84
C ALA A 26 -20.19 16.33 -0.52
N ASN A 27 -19.34 16.89 -1.39
CA ASN A 27 -19.69 17.08 -2.80
C ASN A 27 -19.54 15.77 -3.60
N GLU A 28 -20.16 15.75 -4.78
CA GLU A 28 -20.18 14.57 -5.66
C GLU A 28 -18.77 14.08 -6.02
N ALA A 29 -17.84 14.98 -6.34
CA ALA A 29 -16.46 14.63 -6.67
C ALA A 29 -15.72 13.91 -5.52
N PHE A 30 -15.97 14.33 -4.28
CA PHE A 30 -15.39 13.65 -3.11
C PHE A 30 -16.00 12.26 -2.90
N ILE A 31 -17.31 12.13 -3.08
CA ILE A 31 -18.02 10.84 -2.98
C ILE A 31 -17.49 9.86 -4.03
N GLU A 32 -17.33 10.30 -5.28
CA GLU A 32 -16.76 9.48 -6.35
C GLU A 32 -15.32 9.02 -6.04
N ALA A 33 -14.46 9.93 -5.57
CA ALA A 33 -13.09 9.58 -5.20
C ALA A 33 -13.04 8.58 -4.04
N ALA A 34 -13.85 8.79 -2.99
CA ALA A 34 -13.95 7.88 -1.86
C ALA A 34 -14.45 6.49 -2.29
N PHE A 35 -15.46 6.44 -3.16
CA PHE A 35 -15.99 5.20 -3.72
C PHE A 35 -14.94 4.43 -4.52
N LEU A 36 -14.17 5.12 -5.37
CA LEU A 36 -13.10 4.50 -6.16
C LEU A 36 -11.99 3.93 -5.28
N ILE A 37 -11.54 4.69 -4.27
CA ILE A 37 -10.51 4.24 -3.33
C ILE A 37 -11.00 3.04 -2.53
N PHE A 38 -12.21 3.09 -2.01
CA PHE A 38 -12.77 2.01 -1.19
C PHE A 38 -12.98 0.73 -2.00
N THR A 39 -13.50 0.85 -3.22
CA THR A 39 -13.64 -0.27 -4.15
C THR A 39 -12.28 -0.87 -4.51
N ALA A 40 -11.30 -0.02 -4.82
CA ALA A 40 -9.93 -0.43 -5.11
C ALA A 40 -9.23 -1.15 -3.94
N ALA A 41 -9.54 -0.77 -2.70
CA ALA A 41 -9.01 -1.41 -1.50
C ALA A 41 -9.65 -2.78 -1.21
N GLN A 42 -10.88 -3.02 -1.71
CA GLN A 42 -11.57 -4.31 -1.54
C GLN A 42 -11.23 -5.32 -2.65
N THR A 43 -10.74 -4.87 -3.80
CA THR A 43 -10.16 -5.77 -4.80
C THR A 43 -8.78 -6.23 -4.36
N GLU A 44 -8.56 -7.54 -4.29
CA GLU A 44 -7.23 -8.11 -4.05
C GLU A 44 -6.30 -7.73 -5.21
N LYS A 45 -5.51 -6.68 -5.02
CA LYS A 45 -4.53 -6.22 -6.01
C LYS A 45 -3.19 -6.91 -5.76
N PRO A 46 -2.46 -7.29 -6.83
CA PRO A 46 -1.07 -7.69 -6.67
C PRO A 46 -0.24 -6.52 -6.13
N TYR A 47 0.64 -6.82 -5.18
CA TYR A 47 1.61 -5.89 -4.61
C TYR A 47 2.75 -5.57 -5.58
N GLY A 48 2.98 -6.45 -6.55
CA GLY A 48 4.00 -6.31 -7.58
C GLY A 48 3.84 -7.40 -8.63
N TYR A 49 4.77 -7.42 -9.57
CA TYR A 49 4.84 -8.43 -10.62
C TYR A 49 6.26 -8.97 -10.70
N GLU A 50 6.37 -10.26 -10.96
CA GLU A 50 7.61 -10.88 -11.41
C GLU A 50 8.00 -10.36 -12.80
N VAL A 51 9.25 -10.61 -13.21
CA VAL A 51 9.77 -10.21 -14.53
C VAL A 51 9.00 -10.81 -15.71
N ASP A 52 8.31 -11.95 -15.50
CA ASP A 52 7.46 -12.60 -16.49
C ASP A 52 5.99 -12.09 -16.48
N GLY A 53 5.68 -11.13 -15.61
CA GLY A 53 4.34 -10.56 -15.45
C GLY A 53 3.45 -11.31 -14.45
N THR A 54 3.96 -12.32 -13.75
CA THR A 54 3.19 -13.04 -12.73
C THR A 54 2.89 -12.14 -11.53
N PRO A 55 1.61 -12.01 -11.11
CA PRO A 55 1.23 -11.16 -9.97
C PRO A 55 1.71 -11.73 -8.62
N ILE A 56 2.29 -10.86 -7.79
CA ILE A 56 2.72 -11.14 -6.41
C ILE A 56 1.65 -10.65 -5.45
N TYR A 57 1.11 -11.54 -4.61
CA TYR A 57 0.06 -11.21 -3.62
C TYR A 57 0.63 -11.16 -2.18
N ALA A 58 -0.07 -10.46 -1.27
CA ALA A 58 0.33 -10.28 0.14
C ALA A 58 0.72 -11.59 0.84
N SER A 59 0.02 -12.67 0.53
CA SER A 59 0.22 -14.00 1.13
C SER A 59 1.62 -14.57 0.90
N LYS A 60 2.32 -14.14 -0.16
CA LYS A 60 3.69 -14.58 -0.49
C LYS A 60 4.75 -13.51 -0.21
N LEU A 61 4.34 -12.26 -0.03
CA LEU A 61 5.26 -11.12 0.00
C LEU A 61 6.15 -11.10 1.24
N GLY A 62 5.61 -11.43 2.43
CA GLY A 62 6.39 -11.36 3.68
C GLY A 62 7.63 -12.25 3.66
N ALA A 63 7.47 -13.52 3.32
CA ALA A 63 8.59 -14.48 3.27
C ALA A 63 9.60 -14.16 2.16
N GLU A 64 9.16 -13.52 1.06
CA GLU A 64 10.07 -13.13 -0.02
C GLU A 64 10.88 -11.89 0.34
N LEU A 65 10.25 -10.90 0.98
CA LEU A 65 10.95 -9.72 1.50
C LEU A 65 11.99 -10.09 2.57
N ASP A 66 11.67 -11.03 3.47
CA ASP A 66 12.62 -11.48 4.49
C ASP A 66 13.88 -12.13 3.87
N LYS A 67 13.71 -12.91 2.80
CA LYS A 67 14.84 -13.48 2.05
C LYS A 67 15.66 -12.39 1.38
N GLU A 68 15.01 -11.42 0.75
CA GLU A 68 15.69 -10.36 0.01
C GLU A 68 16.48 -9.43 0.93
N ILE A 69 15.91 -9.12 2.10
CA ILE A 69 16.62 -8.40 3.18
C ILE A 69 17.85 -9.21 3.61
N THR A 70 17.69 -10.51 3.88
CA THR A 70 18.79 -11.37 4.29
C THR A 70 19.87 -11.48 3.20
N ALA A 71 19.48 -11.51 1.92
CA ALA A 71 20.42 -11.54 0.80
C ALA A 71 21.22 -10.23 0.74
N ALA A 72 20.54 -9.08 0.85
CA ALA A 72 21.18 -7.76 0.89
C ALA A 72 22.14 -7.60 2.08
N GLU A 73 21.75 -8.06 3.28
CA GLU A 73 22.61 -8.05 4.48
C GLU A 73 23.87 -8.91 4.30
N ASN A 74 23.77 -10.01 3.54
CA ASN A 74 24.90 -10.86 3.19
C ASN A 74 25.73 -10.31 2.01
N GLY A 75 25.42 -9.11 1.52
CA GLY A 75 26.14 -8.47 0.41
C GLY A 75 25.71 -8.95 -0.98
N ASN A 76 24.65 -9.76 -1.08
CA ASN A 76 24.09 -10.21 -2.35
C ASN A 76 23.08 -9.18 -2.86
N TYR A 77 23.57 -8.03 -3.31
CA TYR A 77 22.80 -6.99 -3.99
C TYR A 77 23.57 -6.46 -5.19
N ILE A 78 22.88 -5.76 -6.08
CA ILE A 78 23.52 -4.94 -7.12
C ILE A 78 23.18 -3.48 -6.87
N THR A 79 24.15 -2.60 -7.13
CA THR A 79 23.93 -1.16 -7.11
C THR A 79 23.22 -0.71 -8.38
N ALA A 80 22.59 0.46 -8.33
CA ALA A 80 21.98 1.06 -9.51
C ALA A 80 22.99 1.31 -10.64
N GLN A 81 24.26 1.57 -10.30
CA GLN A 81 25.33 1.75 -11.27
C GLN A 81 25.69 0.43 -11.96
N GLU A 82 25.84 -0.66 -11.20
CA GLU A 82 26.12 -1.99 -11.78
C GLU A 82 24.96 -2.46 -12.66
N LEU A 83 23.72 -2.17 -12.27
CA LEU A 83 22.55 -2.46 -13.09
C LEU A 83 22.56 -1.69 -14.43
N ASP A 84 22.92 -0.40 -14.40
CA ASP A 84 23.04 0.43 -15.60
C ASP A 84 24.13 -0.11 -16.55
N GLU A 85 25.27 -0.54 -16.01
CA GLU A 85 26.35 -1.17 -16.77
C GLU A 85 25.91 -2.49 -17.42
N ILE A 86 25.17 -3.35 -16.69
CA ILE A 86 24.63 -4.61 -17.22
C ILE A 86 23.59 -4.35 -18.31
N SER A 87 22.71 -3.35 -18.15
CA SER A 87 21.63 -3.05 -19.09
C SER A 87 22.09 -2.51 -20.45
N LYS A 88 23.33 -2.01 -20.52
CA LYS A 88 23.96 -1.47 -21.73
C LYS A 88 24.82 -2.49 -22.48
N GLY A 89 25.00 -3.68 -21.91
CA GLY A 89 25.80 -4.79 -22.46
C GLY A 89 25.03 -5.72 -23.38
#